data_AF-A0A3A4K307-F1
#
_entry.id   AF-A0A3A4K307-F1
#
_cell.length_a   1.000
_cell.length_b   1.000
_cell.length_c   1.000
_cell.angle_alpha   90.00
_cell.angle_beta   90.00
_cell.angle_gamma   90.00
#
_symmetry.space_group_name_H-M   'P 1'
#
loop_
_entity.id
_entity.type
_entity.pdbx_description
1 polymer ?
#
loop_
_entity_poly.entity_id
_entity_poly.type
_entity_poly.pdbx_seq_one_letter_code
_entity_poly.pdbx_strand_id
1 'polypeptide(L)'
;MWGLSLNRVKDGWNRLPFRFSFTETMSGEHKFSKGKKAANGPQAFSFTLTATADPLTAAIDWSRAALIFTAHGNVQAEGINQESRLAGTLEIDLFSSHEIRYQFEFRGADRQTYCFSGKKNVSFWSPWKSMTTLYGEISRKKTGAVVSTALVNFPASQLAPFILSARLALSR
;
A
#
# COMPACT_ATOMS: atom_id res chain seq x y z
N MET A 1 15.93 35.21 -31.83
CA MET A 1 14.65 35.64 -31.25
C MET A 1 13.54 35.31 -32.24
N TRP A 2 12.90 34.14 -32.10
CA TRP A 2 11.54 33.83 -32.56
C TRP A 2 11.12 32.58 -31.79
N GLY A 3 10.27 32.78 -30.78
CA GLY A 3 9.72 31.71 -29.96
C GLY A 3 8.53 31.08 -30.69
N LEU A 4 8.47 29.75 -30.65
CA LEU A 4 7.24 29.00 -30.88
C LEU A 4 6.87 28.30 -29.59
N SER A 5 5.85 28.88 -28.94
CA SER A 5 5.15 28.32 -27.79
C SER A 5 4.47 27.01 -28.20
N LEU A 6 5.03 25.89 -27.75
CA LEU A 6 4.36 24.59 -27.72
C LEU A 6 3.64 24.45 -26.39
N ASN A 7 2.55 25.20 -26.22
CA ASN A 7 1.61 25.00 -25.11
C ASN A 7 0.20 24.90 -25.66
N ARG A 8 -0.15 23.72 -26.17
CA ARG A 8 -1.53 23.25 -26.19
C ARG A 8 -1.57 21.74 -26.44
N VAL A 9 -2.49 21.09 -25.73
CA VAL A 9 -2.83 19.67 -25.78
C VAL A 9 -1.97 18.77 -24.88
N LYS A 10 -2.30 18.72 -23.57
CA LYS A 10 -2.07 17.52 -22.74
C LYS A 10 -2.88 17.43 -21.42
N ASP A 11 -3.92 18.24 -21.22
CA ASP A 11 -4.60 18.33 -19.91
C ASP A 11 -5.96 17.59 -19.81
N GLY A 12 -6.39 16.86 -20.84
CA GLY A 12 -7.75 16.30 -20.90
C GLY A 12 -7.96 14.88 -20.35
N TRP A 13 -6.89 14.08 -20.18
CA TRP A 13 -7.02 12.62 -20.03
C TRP A 13 -6.39 12.06 -18.73
N ASN A 14 -5.90 12.91 -17.84
CA ASN A 14 -5.20 12.50 -16.60
C ASN A 14 -6.13 12.23 -15.41
N ARG A 15 -7.40 11.93 -15.63
CA ARG A 15 -8.38 11.79 -14.56
C ARG A 15 -9.21 10.53 -14.75
N LEU A 16 -9.21 9.66 -13.76
CA LEU A 16 -10.25 8.62 -13.68
C LEU A 16 -11.61 9.34 -13.64
N PRO A 17 -12.62 8.92 -14.43
CA PRO A 17 -13.93 9.55 -14.43
C PRO A 17 -14.75 9.23 -13.18
N PHE A 18 -14.19 8.47 -12.24
CA PHE A 18 -14.83 7.99 -11.03
C PHE A 18 -13.84 7.99 -9.86
N ARG A 19 -14.37 8.22 -8.66
CA ARG A 19 -13.65 7.97 -7.42
C ARG A 19 -13.69 6.48 -7.14
N PHE A 20 -12.55 5.86 -6.90
CA PHE A 20 -12.47 4.48 -6.45
C PHE A 20 -11.94 4.45 -5.02
N SER A 21 -12.63 3.73 -4.14
CA SER A 21 -12.16 3.51 -2.77
C SER A 21 -12.42 2.09 -2.34
N PHE A 22 -11.47 1.49 -1.63
CA PHE A 22 -11.66 0.20 -1.00
C PHE A 22 -10.92 0.15 0.33
N THR A 23 -11.36 -0.73 1.22
CA THR A 23 -10.70 -0.98 2.50
C THR A 23 -10.19 -2.40 2.54
N GLU A 24 -8.93 -2.56 2.94
CA GLU A 24 -8.25 -3.84 3.05
C GLU A 24 -7.69 -3.99 4.47
N THR A 25 -7.89 -5.17 5.05
CA THR A 25 -7.25 -5.57 6.30
C THR A 25 -6.31 -6.74 6.01
N MET A 26 -5.08 -6.62 6.50
CA MET A 26 -4.03 -7.62 6.35
C MET A 26 -3.53 -8.01 7.74
N SER A 27 -3.26 -9.29 7.95
CA SER A 27 -2.75 -9.79 9.22
C SER A 27 -1.76 -10.92 9.02
N GLY A 28 -0.76 -11.00 9.88
CA GLY A 28 0.24 -12.04 9.90
C GLY A 28 1.29 -11.71 10.93
N GLU A 29 2.56 -11.86 10.55
CA GLU A 29 3.66 -11.76 11.48
C GLU A 29 4.79 -10.89 10.93
N HIS A 30 5.61 -10.37 11.84
CA HIS A 30 6.87 -9.75 11.50
C HIS A 30 8.00 -10.29 12.39
N LYS A 31 9.22 -10.29 11.86
CA LYS A 31 10.42 -10.79 12.54
C LYS A 31 11.48 -9.70 12.58
N PHE A 32 11.88 -9.31 13.78
CA PHE A 32 12.97 -8.34 13.96
C PHE A 32 14.27 -8.90 13.38
N SER A 33 14.99 -8.07 12.62
CA SER A 33 16.19 -8.51 11.92
C SER A 33 17.39 -8.72 12.85
N LYS A 34 17.49 -7.95 13.95
CA LYS A 34 18.63 -7.99 14.90
C LYS A 34 18.21 -7.57 16.33
N GLY A 35 19.03 -7.96 17.31
CA GLY A 35 18.94 -7.51 18.71
C GLY A 35 18.05 -8.39 19.60
N LYS A 36 17.86 -7.98 20.87
CA LYS A 36 17.09 -8.75 21.87
C LYS A 36 15.67 -9.09 21.42
N LYS A 37 15.02 -8.20 20.66
CA LYS A 37 13.67 -8.42 20.12
C LYS A 37 13.64 -9.53 19.05
N ALA A 38 14.73 -9.75 18.30
CA ALA A 38 14.81 -10.84 17.33
C ALA A 38 14.82 -12.23 18.00
N ALA A 39 15.30 -12.33 19.24
CA ALA A 39 15.29 -13.57 20.01
C ALA A 39 13.89 -13.99 20.47
N ASN A 40 12.92 -13.08 20.45
CA ASN A 40 11.54 -13.37 20.83
C ASN A 40 10.75 -14.10 19.72
N GLY A 41 11.35 -14.31 18.55
CA GLY A 41 10.70 -14.95 17.43
C GLY A 41 9.76 -14.01 16.64
N PRO A 42 8.85 -14.59 15.83
CA PRO A 42 7.84 -13.83 15.10
C PRO A 42 6.84 -13.16 16.04
N GLN A 43 6.44 -11.93 15.72
CA GLN A 43 5.47 -11.15 16.48
C GLN A 43 4.30 -10.73 15.60
N ALA A 44 3.14 -10.42 16.19
CA ALA A 44 1.94 -10.10 15.42
C ALA A 44 2.09 -8.80 14.63
N PHE A 45 1.64 -8.81 13.37
CA PHE A 45 1.58 -7.63 12.51
C PHE A 45 0.26 -7.59 11.76
N SER A 46 -0.44 -6.45 11.83
CA SER A 46 -1.65 -6.23 11.06
C SER A 46 -1.82 -4.78 10.67
N PHE A 47 -2.53 -4.54 9.57
CA PHE A 47 -2.96 -3.19 9.21
C PHE A 47 -4.32 -3.23 8.54
N THR A 48 -5.07 -2.15 8.71
CA THR A 48 -6.26 -1.85 7.93
C THR A 48 -6.01 -0.54 7.21
N LEU A 49 -6.12 -0.52 5.89
CA LEU A 49 -5.98 0.67 5.09
C LEU A 49 -7.21 0.88 4.21
N THR A 50 -7.58 2.13 4.02
CA THR A 50 -8.50 2.57 2.98
C THR A 50 -7.67 3.21 1.88
N ALA A 51 -7.69 2.60 0.70
CA ALA A 51 -7.06 3.13 -0.50
C ALA A 51 -8.09 3.92 -1.30
N THR A 52 -7.72 5.13 -1.73
CA THR A 52 -8.57 6.04 -2.51
C THR A 52 -7.82 6.56 -3.73
N ALA A 53 -8.45 6.48 -4.89
CA ALA A 53 -8.05 7.20 -6.09
C ALA A 53 -9.16 8.21 -6.40
N ASP A 54 -8.88 9.49 -6.17
CA ASP A 54 -9.78 10.58 -6.56
C ASP A 54 -9.34 11.15 -7.91
N PRO A 55 -10.25 11.64 -8.77
CA PRO A 55 -9.89 12.32 -10.03
C PRO A 55 -8.91 13.50 -9.87
N LEU A 56 -8.74 14.00 -8.64
CA LEU A 56 -7.81 15.08 -8.28
C LEU A 56 -6.43 14.57 -7.80
N THR A 57 -6.34 13.32 -7.33
CA THR A 57 -5.13 12.73 -6.71
C THR A 57 -4.64 11.46 -7.40
N ALA A 58 -5.45 10.89 -8.29
CA ALA A 58 -5.13 9.73 -9.10
C ALA A 58 -4.02 10.10 -10.08
N ALA A 59 -2.78 9.82 -9.68
CA ALA A 59 -1.66 9.82 -10.58
C ALA A 59 -1.68 8.49 -11.34
N ILE A 60 -1.79 8.57 -12.66
CA ILE A 60 -1.50 7.46 -13.55
C ILE A 60 -0.03 7.62 -13.94
N ASP A 61 0.81 6.68 -13.54
CA ASP A 61 2.16 6.60 -14.11
C ASP A 61 2.05 5.96 -15.49
N TRP A 62 1.88 6.80 -16.52
CA TRP A 62 1.73 6.37 -17.91
C TRP A 62 2.96 5.65 -18.47
N SER A 63 4.14 5.84 -17.87
CA SER A 63 5.33 5.09 -18.29
C SER A 63 5.25 3.61 -17.89
N ARG A 64 4.40 3.31 -16.89
CA ARG A 64 4.21 1.97 -16.32
C ARG A 64 2.78 1.45 -16.44
N ALA A 65 1.85 2.30 -16.88
CA ALA A 65 0.41 2.10 -16.77
C ALA A 65 -0.02 1.70 -15.33
N ALA A 66 0.63 2.29 -14.31
CA ALA A 66 0.36 2.00 -12.92
C ALA A 66 -0.65 2.99 -12.32
N LEU A 67 -1.60 2.46 -11.53
CA LEU A 67 -2.58 3.25 -10.79
C LEU A 67 -2.08 3.50 -9.37
N ILE A 68 -1.99 4.77 -8.96
CA ILE A 68 -1.55 5.15 -7.62
C ILE A 68 -2.75 5.62 -6.80
N PHE A 69 -2.92 5.01 -5.63
CA PHE A 69 -3.94 5.34 -4.64
C PHE A 69 -3.26 5.96 -3.41
N THR A 70 -3.91 6.95 -2.80
CA THR A 70 -3.56 7.38 -1.45
C THR A 70 -4.13 6.39 -0.44
N ALA A 71 -3.37 6.04 0.59
CA ALA A 71 -3.75 5.06 1.60
C ALA A 71 -3.69 5.65 3.00
N HIS A 72 -4.74 5.45 3.80
CA HIS A 72 -4.80 5.86 5.20
C HIS A 72 -5.45 4.79 6.04
N GLY A 73 -5.10 4.69 7.32
CA GLY A 73 -5.74 3.71 8.22
C GLY A 73 -4.99 3.52 9.52
N ASN A 74 -4.96 2.28 10.01
CA ASN A 74 -4.31 1.90 11.26
C ASN A 74 -3.40 0.69 11.06
N VAL A 75 -2.30 0.64 11.82
CA VAL A 75 -1.34 -0.47 11.84
C VAL A 75 -1.00 -0.85 13.27
N GLN A 76 -0.83 -2.14 13.49
CA GLN A 76 -0.36 -2.75 14.73
C GLN A 76 0.87 -3.61 14.39
N ALA A 77 2.01 -3.31 15.02
CA ALA A 77 3.24 -4.04 14.86
C ALA A 77 3.82 -4.31 16.24
N GLU A 78 3.60 -5.51 16.75
CA GLU A 78 3.96 -5.87 18.12
C GLU A 78 5.46 -5.63 18.39
N GLY A 79 5.77 -5.06 19.56
CA GLY A 79 7.14 -4.65 19.87
C GLY A 79 7.62 -3.37 19.15
N ILE A 80 6.86 -2.79 18.22
CA ILE A 80 7.07 -1.44 17.65
C ILE A 80 6.01 -0.47 18.16
N ASN A 81 4.73 -0.82 18.05
CA ASN A 81 3.57 -0.07 18.54
C ASN A 81 2.44 -1.03 18.96
N GLN A 82 1.48 -0.53 19.75
CA GLN A 82 0.23 -1.24 19.99
C GLN A 82 -0.76 -0.97 18.87
N GLU A 83 -0.97 0.30 18.53
CA GLU A 83 -1.74 0.76 17.37
C GLU A 83 -1.27 2.17 16.98
N SER A 84 -1.18 2.47 15.69
CA SER A 84 -0.94 3.83 15.21
C SER A 84 -1.58 4.08 13.85
N ARG A 85 -1.80 5.36 13.54
CA ARG A 85 -2.26 5.78 12.23
C ARG A 85 -1.18 5.49 11.19
N LEU A 86 -1.62 4.98 10.03
CA LEU A 86 -0.78 4.88 8.83
C LEU A 86 -1.23 5.88 7.78
N ALA A 87 -0.27 6.35 6.98
CA ALA A 87 -0.50 7.15 5.78
C ALA A 87 0.53 6.78 4.72
N GLY A 88 0.11 6.68 3.46
CA GLY A 88 0.99 6.20 2.40
C GLY A 88 0.32 6.11 1.04
N THR A 89 0.86 5.23 0.22
CA THR A 89 0.39 4.94 -1.13
C THR A 89 0.24 3.44 -1.36
N LEU A 90 -0.66 3.13 -2.27
CA LEU A 90 -0.80 1.82 -2.88
C LEU A 90 -0.65 2.00 -4.38
N GLU A 91 0.29 1.30 -4.99
CA GLU A 91 0.52 1.31 -6.43
C GLU A 91 0.08 -0.04 -7.01
N ILE A 92 -0.73 -0.01 -8.06
CA ILE A 92 -1.18 -1.20 -8.79
C ILE A 92 -0.64 -1.13 -10.22
N ASP A 93 0.34 -1.97 -10.54
CA ASP A 93 0.95 -2.11 -11.86
C ASP A 93 0.59 -3.48 -12.43
N LEU A 94 -0.56 -3.56 -13.11
CA LEU A 94 -1.06 -4.82 -13.70
C LEU A 94 -0.53 -5.08 -15.12
N PHE A 95 0.08 -4.10 -15.77
CA PHE A 95 0.43 -4.18 -17.19
C PHE A 95 1.91 -4.45 -17.43
N SER A 96 2.80 -3.91 -16.59
CA SER A 96 4.25 -4.08 -16.74
C SER A 96 4.75 -5.17 -15.80
N SER A 97 4.67 -4.91 -14.49
CA SER A 97 5.29 -5.78 -13.48
C SER A 97 4.35 -6.83 -12.91
N HIS A 98 3.04 -6.67 -13.09
CA HIS A 98 2.01 -7.47 -12.40
C HIS A 98 2.23 -7.45 -10.88
N GLU A 99 2.47 -6.27 -10.31
CA GLU A 99 2.75 -6.10 -8.89
C GLU A 99 1.80 -5.07 -8.25
N ILE A 100 1.51 -5.28 -6.97
CA ILE A 100 0.91 -4.29 -6.09
C ILE A 100 1.95 -3.92 -5.04
N ARG A 101 2.27 -2.63 -4.93
CA ARG A 101 3.24 -2.10 -3.96
C ARG A 101 2.53 -1.27 -2.89
N TYR A 102 2.86 -1.56 -1.64
CA TYR A 102 2.33 -0.91 -0.46
C TYR A 102 3.46 -0.11 0.16
N GLN A 103 3.26 1.19 0.34
CA GLN A 103 4.24 2.01 1.00
C GLN A 103 3.54 2.94 1.97
N PHE A 104 3.76 2.76 3.27
CA PHE A 104 3.14 3.63 4.27
C PHE A 104 4.05 3.91 5.45
N GLU A 105 3.77 5.00 6.13
CA GLU A 105 4.48 5.43 7.31
C GLU A 105 3.59 5.33 8.54
N PHE A 106 4.19 5.03 9.68
CA PHE A 106 3.49 4.96 10.96
C PHE A 106 4.44 5.27 12.12
N ARG A 107 3.87 5.54 13.30
CA ARG A 107 4.64 5.91 14.49
C ARG A 107 4.79 4.73 15.46
N GLY A 108 6.00 4.53 15.95
CA GLY A 108 6.32 3.60 17.03
C GLY A 108 6.05 4.18 18.42
N ALA A 109 5.98 3.30 19.43
CA ALA A 109 5.88 3.69 20.84
C ALA A 109 7.09 4.51 21.32
N ASP A 110 8.25 4.34 20.67
CA ASP A 110 9.47 5.11 20.88
C ASP A 110 9.46 6.51 20.23
N ARG A 111 8.30 6.93 19.73
CA ARG A 111 8.04 8.18 19.00
C ARG A 111 8.78 8.31 17.67
N GLN A 112 9.49 7.29 17.19
CA GLN A 112 10.11 7.30 15.87
C GLN A 112 9.11 6.97 14.77
N THR A 113 9.40 7.46 13.56
CA THR A 113 8.64 7.13 12.36
C THR A 113 9.27 5.94 11.66
N TYR A 114 8.42 4.99 11.29
CA TYR A 114 8.77 3.79 10.56
C TYR A 114 8.11 3.82 9.19
N CYS A 115 8.76 3.18 8.22
CA CYS A 115 8.22 2.97 6.88
C CYS A 115 8.01 1.48 6.68
N PHE A 116 6.83 1.12 6.20
CA PHE A 116 6.53 -0.20 5.65
C PHE A 116 6.65 -0.14 4.14
N SER A 117 7.35 -1.11 3.56
CA SER A 117 7.43 -1.32 2.11
C SER A 117 7.08 -2.77 1.82
N GLY A 118 5.95 -3.00 1.18
CA GLY A 118 5.44 -4.32 0.85
C GLY A 118 5.19 -4.49 -0.64
N LYS A 119 5.36 -5.72 -1.13
CA LYS A 119 5.01 -6.07 -2.50
C LYS A 119 4.25 -7.38 -2.57
N LYS A 120 3.38 -7.44 -3.56
CA LYS A 120 2.53 -8.59 -3.86
C LYS A 120 2.52 -8.79 -5.36
N ASN A 121 2.88 -9.99 -5.79
CA ASN A 121 2.84 -10.36 -7.20
C ASN A 121 1.42 -10.80 -7.53
N VAL A 122 0.86 -10.31 -8.62
CA VAL A 122 -0.46 -10.66 -9.12
C VAL A 122 -0.29 -11.64 -10.28
N SER A 123 -0.78 -12.86 -10.11
CA SER A 123 -0.78 -13.85 -11.19
C SER A 123 -2.14 -13.87 -11.86
N PHE A 124 -2.20 -13.60 -13.17
CA PHE A 124 -3.42 -13.70 -13.98
C PHE A 124 -4.00 -15.12 -13.98
N TRP A 125 -3.15 -16.14 -13.87
CA TRP A 125 -3.51 -17.56 -13.95
C TRP A 125 -3.94 -18.15 -12.60
N SER A 126 -3.58 -17.49 -11.50
CA SER A 126 -4.00 -17.87 -10.15
C SER A 126 -4.28 -16.65 -9.28
N PRO A 127 -5.32 -15.85 -9.63
CA PRO A 127 -5.62 -14.60 -8.92
C PRO A 127 -5.77 -14.88 -7.42
N TRP A 128 -6.47 -15.96 -7.07
CA TRP A 128 -6.80 -16.33 -5.70
C TRP A 128 -5.59 -16.62 -4.80
N LYS A 129 -4.56 -17.33 -5.30
CA LYS A 129 -3.39 -17.73 -4.50
C LYS A 129 -2.31 -16.64 -4.46
N SER A 130 -2.24 -15.82 -5.50
CA SER A 130 -1.35 -14.66 -5.58
C SER A 130 -1.89 -13.45 -4.82
N MET A 131 -3.22 -13.38 -4.64
CA MET A 131 -3.88 -12.31 -3.90
C MET A 131 -3.84 -12.46 -2.37
N THR A 132 -3.23 -13.49 -1.80
CA THR A 132 -3.32 -13.71 -0.35
C THR A 132 -2.07 -13.38 0.42
N THR A 133 -0.88 -13.31 -0.18
CA THR A 133 0.37 -13.15 0.58
C THR A 133 1.11 -11.89 0.18
N LEU A 134 1.49 -11.10 1.18
CA LEU A 134 2.28 -9.89 1.01
C LEU A 134 3.52 -9.94 1.90
N TYR A 135 4.65 -9.81 1.23
CA TYR A 135 5.95 -9.69 1.87
C TYR A 135 6.27 -8.21 2.02
N GLY A 136 6.76 -7.81 3.17
CA GLY A 136 7.19 -6.44 3.39
C GLY A 136 8.35 -6.29 4.35
N GLU A 137 8.87 -5.08 4.41
CA GLU A 137 9.95 -4.68 5.29
C GLU A 137 9.50 -3.45 6.09
N ILE A 138 9.88 -3.43 7.36
CA ILE A 138 9.73 -2.27 8.23
C ILE A 138 11.12 -1.69 8.44
N SER A 139 11.29 -0.40 8.14
CA SER A 139 12.54 0.33 8.30
C SER A 139 12.34 1.61 9.11
N ARG A 140 13.40 2.13 9.71
CA ARG A 140 13.38 3.45 10.36
C ARG A 140 13.43 4.54 9.30
N LYS A 141 12.46 5.45 9.28
CA LYS A 141 12.39 6.52 8.27
C LYS A 141 13.66 7.38 8.23
N LYS A 142 14.21 7.72 9.40
CA LYS A 142 15.38 8.60 9.50
C LYS A 142 16.66 7.99 8.91
N THR A 143 16.85 6.69 9.05
CA THR A 143 18.13 6.03 8.70
C THR A 143 18.02 5.07 7.53
N GLY A 144 16.81 4.70 7.11
CA GLY A 144 16.56 3.63 6.13
C GLY A 144 16.89 2.22 6.65
N ALA A 145 17.34 2.08 7.91
CA ALA A 145 17.75 0.79 8.44
C ALA A 145 16.53 -0.13 8.62
N VAL A 146 16.57 -1.29 7.96
CA VAL A 146 15.57 -2.35 8.14
C VAL A 146 15.62 -2.87 9.57
N VAL A 147 14.48 -2.81 10.25
CA VAL A 147 14.32 -3.30 11.63
C VAL A 147 13.61 -4.64 11.68
N SER A 148 12.75 -4.93 10.72
CA SER A 148 11.95 -6.14 10.70
C SER A 148 11.51 -6.48 9.27
N THR A 149 11.34 -7.76 8.98
CA THR A 149 10.61 -8.23 7.81
C THR A 149 9.22 -8.68 8.23
N ALA A 150 8.24 -8.61 7.34
CA ALA A 150 6.84 -8.93 7.59
C ALA A 150 6.30 -9.86 6.51
N LEU A 151 5.46 -10.80 6.95
CA LEU A 151 4.69 -11.70 6.12
C LEU A 151 3.24 -11.60 6.56
N VAL A 152 2.42 -10.91 5.77
CA VAL A 152 0.99 -10.78 6.05
C VAL A 152 0.18 -11.49 5.00
N ASN A 153 -0.95 -12.03 5.43
CA ASN A 153 -1.91 -12.63 4.55
C ASN A 153 -3.23 -11.87 4.57
N PHE A 154 -3.86 -11.79 3.40
CA PHE A 154 -5.24 -11.41 3.24
C PHE A 154 -6.10 -12.64 3.60
N PRO A 155 -6.89 -12.63 4.69
CA PRO A 155 -7.75 -13.76 5.00
C PRO A 155 -8.79 -13.91 3.89
N ALA A 156 -8.93 -15.11 3.31
CA ALA A 156 -9.93 -15.37 2.27
C ALA A 156 -11.38 -15.07 2.74
N SER A 157 -11.62 -15.05 4.05
CA SER A 157 -12.90 -14.64 4.67
C SER A 157 -13.20 -13.13 4.59
N GLN A 158 -12.20 -12.28 4.29
CA GLN A 158 -12.37 -10.83 4.13
C GLN A 158 -12.53 -10.39 2.67
N LEU A 159 -12.49 -11.33 1.71
CA LEU A 159 -12.62 -11.06 0.27
C LEU A 159 -14.04 -10.65 -0.11
N ALA A 160 -15.05 -11.26 0.50
CA ALA A 160 -16.45 -10.91 0.29
C ALA A 160 -16.77 -9.47 0.73
N PRO A 161 -16.44 -9.04 1.98
CA PRO A 161 -16.63 -7.64 2.38
C PRO A 161 -15.74 -6.66 1.62
N PHE A 162 -14.55 -7.06 1.14
CA PHE A 162 -13.71 -6.23 0.26
C PHE A 162 -14.43 -5.91 -1.07
N ILE A 163 -14.93 -6.93 -1.77
CA ILE A 163 -15.72 -6.76 -3.01
C ILE A 163 -16.98 -5.94 -2.74
N LEU A 164 -17.66 -6.17 -1.62
CA LEU A 164 -18.85 -5.41 -1.21
C LEU A 164 -18.54 -3.96 -0.79
N SER A 165 -17.33 -3.67 -0.29
CA SER A 165 -16.89 -2.34 0.12
C SER A 165 -16.40 -1.47 -1.03
N ALA A 166 -16.04 -2.09 -2.17
CA ALA A 166 -15.71 -1.40 -3.41
C ALA A 166 -16.97 -0.71 -3.96
N ARG A 167 -17.28 0.47 -3.40
CA ARG A 167 -18.38 1.30 -3.88
C ARG A 167 -17.88 2.13 -5.05
N LEU A 168 -18.39 1.87 -6.24
CA LEU A 168 -18.35 2.87 -7.32
C LEU A 168 -19.22 4.05 -6.90
N ALA A 169 -18.61 5.22 -6.68
CA ALA A 169 -19.34 6.47 -6.59
C ALA A 169 -19.46 7.06 -8.01
N LEU A 170 -20.60 6.83 -8.66
CA LEU A 170 -20.98 7.57 -9.88
C LEU A 170 -21.32 9.01 -9.48
N SER A 171 -20.45 9.96 -9.81
CA SER A 171 -20.81 11.37 -9.72
C SER A 171 -21.81 11.71 -10.84
N ARG A 172 -22.97 12.24 -10.46
CA ARG A 172 -23.90 12.93 -11.37
C ARG A 172 -23.33 14.26 -11.84
#